data_AF-A0A350NTL0-F1
#
_entry.id   AF-A0A350NTL0-F1
#
_cell.length_a   1.000
_cell.length_b   1.000
_cell.length_c   1.000
_cell.angle_alpha   90.00
_cell.angle_beta   90.00
_cell.angle_gamma   90.00
#
_symmetry.space_group_name_H-M   'P 1'
#
loop_
_entity.id
_entity.type
_entity.pdbx_description
1 polymer ?
#
loop_
_entity_poly.entity_id
_entity_poly.type
_entity_poly.pdbx_seq_one_letter_code
_entity_poly.pdbx_strand_id
1 'polypeptide(L)'
;MVILSGMLCWMCWGAPEWPAEGQADRDWVIEAIQWRMHHGIYGCEEVMPGLDALTLEWIAETTEFTIEINRSEWPFLEKAPELLPVLIQIKALNRLLSEVESEKSQRKAIRSVRRVARKTDGLPVKAMRSDFIELLESSSHESGH
;
A
#
# COMPACT_ATOMS: atom_id res chain seq x y z
N MET A 1 -17.50 29.22 -18.53
CA MET A 1 -16.22 29.74 -18.01
C MET A 1 -15.93 28.99 -16.72
N VAL A 2 -15.28 27.84 -16.84
CA VAL A 2 -14.78 27.08 -15.69
C VAL A 2 -13.27 27.16 -15.82
N ILE A 3 -12.66 28.08 -15.08
CA ILE A 3 -11.21 28.17 -14.97
C ILE A 3 -10.84 27.01 -14.04
N LEU A 4 -10.68 25.81 -14.59
CA LEU A 4 -10.03 24.70 -13.91
C LEU A 4 -8.58 25.12 -13.72
N SER A 5 -8.27 25.51 -12.49
CA SER A 5 -6.98 25.94 -12.01
C SER A 5 -5.95 24.83 -12.25
N GLY A 6 -5.34 24.85 -13.44
CA GLY A 6 -4.30 23.93 -13.88
C GLY A 6 -2.96 24.21 -13.22
N MET A 7 -2.91 24.22 -11.88
CA MET A 7 -1.72 23.77 -11.19
C MET A 7 -1.79 22.25 -11.18
N LEU A 8 -1.37 21.62 -12.29
CA LEU A 8 -1.07 20.20 -12.28
C LEU A 8 -0.07 19.97 -11.14
N CYS A 9 -0.54 19.40 -10.05
CA CYS A 9 0.31 18.76 -9.08
C CYS A 9 1.05 17.65 -9.84
N TRP A 10 2.29 17.92 -10.27
CA TRP A 10 3.14 16.95 -10.98
C TRP A 10 3.30 15.65 -10.19
N MET A 11 2.98 15.65 -8.90
CA MET A 11 2.98 14.50 -8.01
C MET A 11 1.79 13.55 -8.20
N CYS A 12 0.73 13.96 -8.89
CA CYS A 12 -0.49 13.15 -9.09
C CYS A 12 -0.61 12.55 -10.51
N TRP A 13 0.45 12.63 -11.33
CA TRP A 13 0.40 12.16 -12.71
C TRP A 13 0.13 10.66 -12.83
N GLY A 14 -0.75 10.30 -13.75
CA GLY A 14 -1.10 8.90 -14.05
C GLY A 14 -1.96 8.22 -13.00
N ALA A 15 -2.63 8.97 -12.11
CA ALA A 15 -3.64 8.42 -11.23
C ALA A 15 -4.74 7.75 -12.07
N PRO A 16 -5.31 6.62 -11.60
CA PRO A 16 -6.40 5.96 -12.32
C PRO A 16 -7.59 6.90 -12.43
N GLU A 17 -8.37 6.76 -13.51
CA GLU A 17 -9.67 7.42 -13.60
C GLU A 17 -10.57 6.90 -12.46
N TRP A 18 -11.37 7.78 -11.85
CA TRP A 18 -12.29 7.37 -10.79
C TRP A 18 -13.32 6.38 -11.33
N PRO A 19 -13.69 5.35 -10.55
CA PRO A 19 -14.61 4.34 -11.02
C PRO A 19 -16.00 4.94 -11.24
N ALA A 20 -16.76 4.38 -12.18
CA ALA A 20 -18.10 4.85 -12.48
C ALA A 20 -18.98 4.80 -11.22
N GLU A 21 -19.72 5.89 -10.96
CA GLU A 21 -20.60 6.01 -9.78
C GLU A 21 -19.88 5.85 -8.43
N GLY A 22 -18.54 5.90 -8.39
CA GLY A 22 -17.76 5.71 -7.17
C GLY A 22 -17.66 4.24 -6.71
N GLN A 23 -18.09 3.27 -7.53
CA GLN A 23 -18.06 1.86 -7.18
C GLN A 23 -16.79 1.20 -7.69
N ALA A 24 -15.83 0.96 -6.79
CA ALA A 24 -14.59 0.28 -7.13
C ALA A 24 -14.86 -1.17 -7.55
N ASP A 25 -14.26 -1.59 -8.67
CA ASP A 25 -14.19 -2.99 -9.07
C ASP A 25 -12.77 -3.55 -8.88
N ARG A 26 -12.63 -4.85 -9.10
CA ARG A 26 -11.36 -5.58 -8.93
C ARG A 26 -10.22 -4.98 -9.75
N ASP A 27 -10.48 -4.63 -11.00
CA ASP A 27 -9.43 -4.18 -11.92
C ASP A 27 -8.99 -2.76 -11.58
N TRP A 28 -9.95 -1.90 -11.24
CA TRP A 28 -9.68 -0.57 -10.71
C TRP A 28 -8.87 -0.62 -9.42
N VAL A 29 -9.21 -1.50 -8.47
CA VAL A 29 -8.46 -1.64 -7.21
C VAL A 29 -7.01 -2.07 -7.46
N ILE A 30 -6.77 -2.98 -8.42
CA ILE A 30 -5.42 -3.39 -8.80
C ILE A 30 -4.63 -2.18 -9.31
N GLU A 31 -5.19 -1.42 -10.24
CA GLU A 31 -4.53 -0.23 -10.82
C GLU A 31 -4.28 0.84 -9.75
N ALA A 32 -5.28 1.14 -8.93
CA ALA A 32 -5.22 2.11 -7.86
C ALA A 32 -4.14 1.79 -6.84
N ILE A 33 -4.07 0.55 -6.35
CA ILE A 33 -3.04 0.16 -5.39
C ILE A 33 -1.66 0.19 -6.05
N GLN A 34 -1.52 -0.26 -7.31
CA GLN A 34 -0.23 -0.17 -8.02
C GLN A 34 0.25 1.28 -8.09
N TRP A 35 -0.62 2.21 -8.48
CA TRP A 35 -0.31 3.64 -8.51
C TRP A 35 0.07 4.18 -7.12
N ARG A 36 -0.69 3.82 -6.08
CA ARG A 36 -0.45 4.23 -4.69
C ARG A 36 0.94 3.87 -4.19
N MET A 37 1.45 2.69 -4.56
CA MET A 37 2.78 2.21 -4.16
C MET A 37 3.94 3.02 -4.77
N HIS A 38 3.67 3.87 -5.75
CA HIS A 38 4.64 4.81 -6.30
C HIS A 38 4.75 6.11 -5.49
N HIS A 39 3.87 6.36 -4.53
CA HIS A 39 3.80 7.61 -3.77
C HIS A 39 4.02 7.40 -2.27
N GLY A 40 4.39 8.47 -1.55
CA GLY A 40 4.28 8.49 -0.09
C GLY A 40 2.81 8.51 0.34
N ILE A 41 2.53 8.35 1.65
CA ILE A 41 1.16 8.42 2.17
C ILE A 41 0.49 9.74 1.77
N TYR A 42 1.22 10.85 1.87
CA TYR A 42 0.75 12.21 1.55
C TYR A 42 1.21 12.70 0.17
N GLY A 43 1.64 11.81 -0.73
CA GLY A 43 2.27 12.21 -2.00
C GLY A 43 1.32 12.89 -3.00
N CYS A 44 0.01 12.80 -2.79
CA CYS A 44 -1.01 13.48 -3.58
C CYS A 44 -2.28 13.66 -2.73
N GLU A 45 -2.38 14.77 -1.99
CA GLU A 45 -3.46 15.00 -1.02
C GLU A 45 -4.86 15.06 -1.65
N GLU A 46 -4.95 15.42 -2.93
CA GLU A 46 -6.23 15.48 -3.67
C GLU A 46 -6.79 14.10 -4.02
N VAL A 47 -5.92 13.09 -4.19
CA VAL A 47 -6.31 11.75 -4.69
C VAL A 47 -6.20 10.69 -3.58
N MET A 48 -5.17 10.74 -2.73
CA MET A 48 -4.89 9.69 -1.75
C MET A 48 -6.02 9.38 -0.78
N PRO A 49 -6.72 10.36 -0.18
CA PRO A 49 -7.82 10.04 0.73
C PRO A 49 -8.94 9.24 0.06
N GLY A 50 -9.37 9.62 -1.15
CA GLY A 50 -10.42 8.92 -1.89
C GLY A 50 -9.98 7.56 -2.39
N LEU A 51 -8.75 7.46 -2.89
CA LEU A 51 -8.19 6.20 -3.38
C LEU A 51 -7.98 5.19 -2.25
N ASP A 52 -7.41 5.62 -1.11
CA ASP A 52 -7.24 4.75 0.05
C ASP A 52 -8.60 4.31 0.60
N ALA A 53 -9.60 5.19 0.66
CA ALA A 53 -10.94 4.84 1.11
C ALA A 53 -11.59 3.75 0.23
N LEU A 54 -11.68 3.98 -1.09
CA LEU A 54 -12.34 3.04 -2.01
C LEU A 54 -11.61 1.68 -2.09
N THR A 55 -10.28 1.69 -2.07
CA THR A 55 -9.51 0.44 -2.11
C THR A 55 -9.65 -0.35 -0.81
N LEU A 56 -9.64 0.31 0.35
CA LEU A 56 -9.81 -0.37 1.64
C LEU A 56 -11.23 -0.88 1.85
N GLU A 57 -12.24 -0.12 1.41
CA GLU A 57 -13.66 -0.54 1.42
C GLU A 57 -13.84 -1.80 0.58
N TRP A 58 -13.36 -1.81 -0.67
CA TRP A 58 -13.42 -2.98 -1.52
C TRP A 58 -12.69 -4.20 -0.91
N ILE A 59 -11.52 -4.00 -0.33
CA ILE A 59 -10.76 -5.06 0.37
C ILE A 59 -11.53 -5.59 1.59
N ALA A 60 -12.30 -4.75 2.28
CA ALA A 60 -13.07 -5.17 3.44
C ALA A 60 -14.32 -5.98 3.06
N GLU A 61 -14.88 -5.73 1.88
CA GLU A 61 -16.13 -6.35 1.42
C GLU A 61 -15.92 -7.57 0.50
N THR A 62 -14.74 -7.70 -0.11
CA THR A 62 -14.47 -8.80 -1.04
C THR A 62 -14.53 -10.17 -0.37
N THR A 63 -15.10 -11.15 -1.08
CA THR A 63 -15.11 -12.56 -0.68
C THR A 63 -13.98 -13.37 -1.33
N GLU A 64 -13.11 -12.74 -2.13
CA GLU A 64 -12.04 -13.42 -2.87
C GLU A 64 -10.90 -13.90 -1.95
N PHE A 65 -10.65 -13.19 -0.84
CA PHE A 65 -9.57 -13.49 0.11
C PHE A 65 -9.79 -12.79 1.44
N THR A 66 -9.07 -13.23 2.47
CA THR A 66 -8.94 -12.55 3.75
C THR A 66 -7.53 -11.99 3.91
N ILE A 67 -7.41 -10.78 4.45
CA ILE A 67 -6.12 -10.19 4.85
C ILE A 67 -6.02 -10.20 6.37
N GLU A 68 -5.15 -11.06 6.89
CA GLU A 68 -4.84 -11.10 8.32
C GLU A 68 -3.59 -10.28 8.60
N ILE A 69 -3.67 -9.38 9.60
CA ILE A 69 -2.54 -8.58 10.07
C ILE A 69 -2.40 -8.80 11.57
N ASN A 70 -1.41 -9.57 11.96
CA ASN A 70 -0.95 -9.63 13.34
C ASN A 70 0.09 -8.55 13.58
N ARG A 71 -0.25 -7.50 14.35
CA ARG A 71 0.63 -6.33 14.53
C ARG A 71 2.02 -6.68 15.07
N SER A 72 2.16 -7.73 15.89
CA SER A 72 3.47 -8.14 16.43
C SER A 72 4.44 -8.65 15.35
N GLU A 73 3.93 -9.10 14.22
CA GLU A 73 4.74 -9.53 13.07
C GLU A 73 5.23 -8.37 12.21
N TRP A 74 4.75 -7.15 12.49
CA TRP A 74 5.04 -5.94 11.70
C TRP A 74 5.52 -4.80 12.62
N PRO A 75 6.69 -4.93 13.27
CA PRO A 75 7.16 -4.02 14.32
C PRO A 75 7.27 -2.54 13.90
N PHE A 76 7.45 -2.24 12.60
CA PHE A 76 7.45 -0.86 12.13
C PHE A 76 6.11 -0.14 12.37
N LEU A 77 5.00 -0.87 12.53
CA LEU A 77 3.67 -0.30 12.81
C LEU A 77 3.58 0.34 14.21
N GLU A 78 4.45 -0.04 15.14
CA GLU A 78 4.52 0.63 16.45
C GLU A 78 5.04 2.06 16.33
N LYS A 79 5.96 2.28 15.38
CA LYS A 79 6.61 3.58 15.15
C LYS A 79 5.88 4.42 14.11
N ALA A 80 5.18 3.78 13.18
CA ALA A 80 4.42 4.44 12.11
C ALA A 80 3.12 3.66 11.84
N PRO A 81 2.10 3.80 12.71
CA PRO A 81 0.81 3.14 12.52
C PRO A 81 0.11 3.55 11.22
N GLU A 82 0.41 4.75 10.70
CA GLU A 82 -0.03 5.28 9.40
C GLU A 82 0.28 4.32 8.22
N LEU A 83 1.26 3.41 8.36
CA LEU A 83 1.64 2.45 7.31
C LEU A 83 0.71 1.23 7.26
N LEU A 84 -0.22 1.06 8.19
CA LEU A 84 -1.14 -0.09 8.21
C LEU A 84 -2.00 -0.17 6.94
N PRO A 85 -2.68 0.90 6.48
CA PRO A 85 -3.37 0.90 5.18
C PRO A 85 -2.48 0.45 4.02
N VAL A 86 -1.24 0.95 3.97
CA VAL A 86 -0.27 0.59 2.92
C VAL A 86 0.03 -0.91 2.94
N LEU A 87 0.21 -1.48 4.14
CA LEU A 87 0.46 -2.91 4.32
C LEU A 87 -0.74 -3.76 3.88
N ILE A 88 -1.96 -3.36 4.25
CA ILE A 88 -3.19 -4.05 3.85
C ILE A 88 -3.32 -4.03 2.33
N GLN A 89 -3.20 -2.86 1.71
CA GLN A 89 -3.30 -2.68 0.27
C GLN A 89 -2.26 -3.50 -0.50
N ILE A 90 -0.98 -3.50 -0.09
CA ILE A 90 0.03 -4.30 -0.81
C ILE A 90 -0.18 -5.80 -0.64
N LYS A 91 -0.63 -6.27 0.53
CA LYS A 91 -0.96 -7.69 0.71
C LYS A 91 -2.16 -8.08 -0.15
N ALA A 92 -3.20 -7.25 -0.20
CA ALA A 92 -4.34 -7.44 -1.09
C ALA A 92 -3.92 -7.49 -2.57
N LEU A 93 -3.09 -6.55 -3.02
CA LEU A 93 -2.58 -6.54 -4.40
C LEU A 93 -1.81 -7.83 -4.74
N ASN A 94 -1.00 -8.36 -3.82
CA ASN A 94 -0.31 -9.63 -4.05
C ASN A 94 -1.31 -10.79 -4.21
N ARG A 95 -2.38 -10.85 -3.40
CA ARG A 95 -3.44 -11.86 -3.53
C ARG A 95 -4.19 -11.74 -4.87
N LEU A 96 -4.53 -10.52 -5.28
CA LEU A 96 -5.20 -10.22 -6.55
C LEU A 96 -4.36 -10.56 -7.78
N LEU A 97 -3.04 -10.42 -7.69
CA LEU A 97 -2.10 -10.83 -8.72
C LEU A 97 -1.77 -12.34 -8.65
N SER A 98 -2.59 -13.10 -7.93
CA SER A 98 -2.49 -14.56 -7.78
C SER A 98 -1.19 -15.04 -7.15
N GLU A 99 -0.53 -14.20 -6.34
CA GLU A 99 0.57 -14.68 -5.50
C GLU A 99 -0.03 -15.44 -4.31
N VAL A 100 0.25 -16.74 -4.24
CA VAL A 100 0.07 -17.52 -3.00
C VAL A 100 0.90 -16.86 -1.91
N GLU A 101 0.35 -16.78 -0.70
CA GLU A 101 1.11 -16.30 0.45
C GLU A 101 2.38 -17.13 0.58
N SER A 102 3.49 -16.43 0.42
CA SER A 102 4.82 -17.00 0.24
C SER A 102 5.85 -16.01 0.71
N GLU A 103 7.04 -16.50 1.06
CA GLU A 103 8.19 -15.68 1.38
C GLU A 103 8.40 -14.55 0.36
N LYS A 104 8.32 -14.89 -0.93
CA LYS A 104 8.50 -13.92 -2.03
C LYS A 104 7.50 -12.78 -1.95
N SER A 105 6.22 -13.09 -1.74
CA SER A 105 5.14 -12.09 -1.61
C SER A 105 5.31 -11.24 -0.34
N GLN A 106 5.76 -11.83 0.76
CA GLN A 106 6.02 -11.12 2.02
C GLN A 106 7.20 -10.15 1.86
N ARG A 107 8.31 -10.58 1.25
CA ARG A 107 9.46 -9.72 0.92
C ARG A 107 9.05 -8.57 0.01
N LYS A 108 8.16 -8.81 -0.96
CA LYS A 108 7.62 -7.79 -1.86
C LYS A 108 6.77 -6.77 -1.08
N ALA A 109 5.94 -7.22 -0.14
CA ALA A 109 5.17 -6.35 0.75
C ALA A 109 6.10 -5.47 1.60
N ILE A 110 7.08 -6.08 2.30
CA ILE A 110 8.06 -5.36 3.14
C ILE A 110 8.80 -4.28 2.34
N ARG A 111 9.29 -4.63 1.15
CA ARG A 111 10.00 -3.67 0.27
C ARG A 111 9.11 -2.52 -0.19
N SER A 112 7.84 -2.80 -0.46
CA SER A 112 6.89 -1.78 -0.93
C SER A 112 6.50 -0.82 0.18
N VAL A 113 6.17 -1.34 1.38
CA VAL A 113 5.90 -0.50 2.57
C VAL A 113 7.12 0.36 2.89
N ARG A 114 8.33 -0.23 2.88
CA ARG A 114 9.58 0.53 3.09
C ARG A 114 9.77 1.63 2.05
N ARG A 115 9.40 1.39 0.78
CA ARG A 115 9.49 2.39 -0.30
C ARG A 115 8.52 3.55 -0.06
N VAL A 116 7.28 3.26 0.30
CA VAL A 116 6.26 4.26 0.64
C VAL A 116 6.71 5.07 1.85
N ALA A 117 7.19 4.41 2.91
CA ALA A 117 7.69 5.08 4.11
C ALA A 117 8.82 6.07 3.80
N ARG A 118 9.77 5.69 2.94
CA ARG A 118 10.87 6.57 2.50
C ARG A 118 10.43 7.79 1.70
N LYS A 119 9.25 7.75 1.08
CA LYS A 119 8.65 8.83 0.30
C LYS A 119 7.65 9.65 1.10
N THR A 120 7.40 9.27 2.36
CA THR A 120 6.41 9.94 3.21
C THR A 120 7.14 10.86 4.17
N ASP A 121 6.89 12.15 4.01
CA ASP A 121 7.42 13.16 4.92
C ASP A 121 6.83 12.97 6.34
N GLY A 122 7.66 13.23 7.35
CA GLY A 122 7.26 13.12 8.76
C GLY A 122 7.40 11.72 9.38
N LEU A 123 7.64 10.65 8.60
CA LEU A 123 7.82 9.32 9.17
C LEU A 123 9.24 9.09 9.73
N PRO A 124 9.39 8.37 10.86
CA PRO A 124 10.69 8.10 11.49
C PRO A 124 11.43 6.94 10.80
N VAL A 125 11.68 7.04 9.49
CA VAL A 125 12.26 5.95 8.65
C VAL A 125 13.58 5.42 9.19
N LYS A 126 14.41 6.28 9.80
CA LYS A 126 15.68 5.85 10.43
C LYS A 126 15.45 4.92 11.62
N ALA A 127 14.42 5.16 12.43
CA ALA A 127 14.08 4.36 13.60
C ALA A 127 13.42 3.02 13.23
N MET A 128 12.77 2.94 12.07
CA MET A 128 12.17 1.71 11.52
C MET A 128 13.16 0.85 10.71
N ARG A 129 14.41 1.32 10.52
CA ARG A 129 15.36 0.66 9.61
C ARG A 129 15.68 -0.78 10.02
N SER A 130 15.91 -1.02 11.31
CA SER A 130 16.17 -2.36 11.86
C SER A 130 14.99 -3.29 11.59
N ASP A 131 13.77 -2.84 11.87
CA ASP A 131 12.53 -3.60 11.69
C ASP A 131 12.41 -4.13 10.25
N PHE A 132 12.65 -3.27 9.26
CA PHE A 132 12.61 -3.70 7.85
C PHE A 132 13.74 -4.66 7.47
N ILE A 133 14.91 -4.59 8.11
CA ILE A 133 16.03 -5.50 7.83
C ILE A 133 15.72 -6.86 8.44
N GLU A 134 15.34 -6.89 9.72
CA GLU A 134 14.99 -8.12 10.44
C GLU A 134 13.86 -8.88 9.75
N LEU A 135 12.81 -8.19 9.29
CA LEU A 135 11.72 -8.82 8.52
C LEU A 135 12.17 -9.41 7.18
N LEU A 136 13.13 -8.77 6.51
CA LEU A 136 13.70 -9.31 5.27
C LEU A 136 14.63 -10.49 5.56
N GLU A 137 15.35 -10.50 6.68
CA GLU A 137 16.21 -11.61 7.06
C GLU A 137 15.38 -12.82 7.50
N SER A 138 14.39 -12.63 8.37
CA SER A 138 13.51 -13.69 8.88
C SER A 138 12.75 -14.41 7.77
N SER A 139 12.24 -13.66 6.79
CA SER A 139 11.58 -14.25 5.61
C SER A 139 12.51 -15.22 4.85
N SER A 140 13.84 -15.03 4.89
CA SER A 140 14.79 -15.87 4.14
C SER A 140 15.05 -17.25 4.78
N HIS A 141 14.77 -17.40 6.08
CA HIS A 141 15.15 -18.58 6.86
C HIS A 141 14.06 -19.66 6.94
N GLU A 142 12.82 -19.37 6.56
CA GLU A 142 11.73 -20.35 6.53
C GLU A 142 11.83 -21.35 5.36
N SER A 143 12.81 -21.19 4.46
CA SER A 143 13.05 -22.05 3.30
C SER A 143 13.92 -23.30 3.59
N GLY A 144 14.26 -23.54 4.86
CA GLY A 144 15.26 -24.52 5.28
C GLY A 144 14.76 -25.68 6.13
N HIS A 145 13.53 -26.18 5.95
CA HIS A 145 13.04 -27.43 6.54
C HIS A 145 12.30 -28.30 5.52
#